data_AF-A0A517YSM0-F1
#
_entry.id   AF-A0A517YSM0-F1
#
_cell.length_a   1.000
_cell.length_b   1.000
_cell.length_c   1.000
_cell.angle_alpha   90.00
_cell.angle_beta   90.00
_cell.angle_gamma   90.00
#
_symmetry.space_group_name_H-M   'P 1'
#
loop_
_entity.id
_entity.type
_entity.pdbx_description
1 polymer ?
#
loop_
_entity_poly.entity_id
_entity_poly.type
_entity_poly.pdbx_seq_one_letter_code
_entity_poly.pdbx_strand_id
1 'polypeptide(L)'
;MPVTANIRSSYRTRYGIIALVLLGFMAWCLNDGFFSYPQQKRIYDTYIQIRYPQGQGNLENENYLSDWRKRIDQFKAEDGIVIDSVTQPEEKTQMDINTQFVMAGITGLLGFAAAAYFISIGGAYVKADKETGLTTKKFESIAWDSITSVDISRWESKGIAVVHFDTPTSKGVVTLDDWKFDREETVEIYELVKQNTNLIPDNESGDDDEEMDEIA
;
A
#
# COMPACT_ATOMS: atom_id res chain seq x y z
N MET A 1 4.12 -31.76 20.42
CA MET A 1 4.95 -31.25 19.33
C MET A 1 4.75 -29.75 19.28
N PRO A 2 5.78 -28.96 18.97
CA PRO A 2 5.63 -27.52 18.82
C PRO A 2 4.82 -27.19 17.57
N VAL A 3 3.94 -26.20 17.69
CA VAL A 3 3.08 -25.69 16.61
C VAL A 3 3.69 -24.38 16.14
N THR A 4 3.76 -24.15 14.83
CA THR A 4 4.34 -22.92 14.27
C THR A 4 3.40 -22.30 13.25
N ALA A 5 2.83 -21.15 13.57
CA ALA A 5 2.07 -20.34 12.65
C ALA A 5 3.02 -19.40 11.89
N ASN A 6 3.16 -19.65 10.58
CA ASN A 6 3.94 -18.78 9.71
C ASN A 6 3.09 -17.62 9.21
N ILE A 7 3.74 -16.53 8.78
CA ILE A 7 3.01 -15.46 8.12
C ILE A 7 2.38 -15.99 6.82
N ARG A 8 1.08 -15.74 6.66
CA ARG A 8 0.35 -16.20 5.48
C ARG A 8 0.90 -15.51 4.23
N SER A 9 1.19 -16.30 3.19
CA SER A 9 1.75 -15.78 1.94
C SER A 9 0.87 -14.68 1.32
N SER A 10 -0.45 -14.88 1.34
CA SER A 10 -1.42 -13.91 0.81
C SER A 10 -1.42 -12.57 1.55
N TYR A 11 -1.24 -12.56 2.87
CA TYR A 11 -1.13 -11.34 3.67
C TYR A 11 0.10 -10.55 3.24
N ARG A 12 1.26 -11.22 3.15
CA ARG A 12 2.51 -10.59 2.72
C ARG A 12 2.44 -10.09 1.28
N THR A 13 1.89 -10.87 0.36
CA THR A 13 1.75 -10.51 -1.06
C THR A 13 0.96 -9.20 -1.26
N ARG A 14 -0.07 -8.92 -0.45
CA ARG A 14 -0.83 -7.66 -0.54
C ARG A 14 0.05 -6.42 -0.37
N TYR A 15 0.91 -6.40 0.65
CA TYR A 15 1.84 -5.29 0.86
C TYR A 15 2.89 -5.20 -0.23
N GLY A 16 3.33 -6.33 -0.78
CA GLY A 16 4.23 -6.36 -1.94
C GLY A 16 3.60 -5.72 -3.18
N ILE A 17 2.33 -6.04 -3.47
CA ILE A 17 1.57 -5.43 -4.58
C ILE A 17 1.37 -3.94 -4.36
N ILE A 18 0.96 -3.52 -3.16
CA ILE A 18 0.79 -2.10 -2.80
C ILE A 18 2.09 -1.33 -3.02
N ALA A 19 3.22 -1.87 -2.52
CA ALA A 19 4.53 -1.27 -2.71
C ALA A 19 4.90 -1.13 -4.20
N LEU A 20 4.69 -2.18 -5.00
CA LEU A 20 4.98 -2.17 -6.43
C LEU A 20 4.16 -1.11 -7.17
N VAL A 21 2.85 -1.06 -6.92
CA VAL A 21 1.95 -0.10 -7.58
C VAL A 21 2.33 1.34 -7.23
N LEU A 22 2.58 1.63 -5.95
CA LEU A 22 2.94 2.98 -5.50
C LEU A 22 4.30 3.44 -6.06
N LEU A 23 5.30 2.55 -6.04
CA LEU A 23 6.62 2.87 -6.60
C LEU A 23 6.60 2.97 -8.13
N GLY A 24 5.79 2.16 -8.81
CA GLY A 24 5.56 2.29 -10.25
C GLY A 24 4.90 3.63 -10.59
N PHE A 25 3.90 4.05 -9.81
CA PHE A 25 3.25 5.35 -9.98
C PHE A 25 4.21 6.51 -9.65
N MET A 26 5.04 6.39 -8.61
CA MET A 26 6.11 7.35 -8.34
C MET A 26 7.04 7.50 -9.56
N ALA A 27 7.51 6.38 -10.13
CA ALA A 27 8.40 6.40 -11.29
C ALA A 27 7.74 7.05 -12.51
N TRP A 28 6.45 6.80 -12.72
CA TRP A 28 5.67 7.49 -13.75
C TRP A 28 5.61 9.00 -13.48
N CYS A 29 5.19 9.43 -12.29
CA CYS A 29 5.16 10.87 -11.95
C CYS A 29 6.52 11.54 -12.12
N LEU A 30 7.63 10.87 -11.77
CA LEU A 30 8.98 11.40 -12.02
C LEU A 30 9.28 11.53 -13.51
N ASN A 31 8.90 10.56 -14.33
CA ASN A 31 9.03 10.66 -15.78
C ASN A 31 8.24 11.86 -16.33
N ASP A 32 7.00 12.03 -15.87
CA ASP A 32 6.15 13.13 -16.32
C ASP A 32 6.71 14.49 -15.87
N GLY A 33 7.21 14.59 -14.64
CA GLY A 33 7.81 15.81 -14.09
C GLY A 33 9.13 16.20 -14.75
N PHE A 34 10.00 15.24 -15.08
CA PHE A 34 11.33 15.52 -15.65
C PHE A 34 11.34 15.63 -17.18
N PHE A 35 10.52 14.83 -17.88
CA PHE A 35 10.64 14.68 -19.32
C PHE A 35 9.34 15.06 -20.05
N SER A 36 8.24 14.36 -19.77
CA SER A 36 7.04 14.47 -20.61
C SER A 36 6.35 15.83 -20.52
N TYR A 37 6.12 16.36 -19.31
CA TYR A 37 5.40 17.64 -19.16
C TYR A 37 6.25 18.84 -19.58
N PRO A 38 7.57 18.91 -19.26
CA PRO A 38 8.43 19.95 -19.82
C PRO A 38 8.46 19.94 -21.35
N GLN A 39 8.49 18.76 -21.98
CA GLN A 39 8.45 18.64 -23.44
C GLN A 39 7.10 19.11 -23.99
N GLN A 40 5.98 18.69 -23.39
CA GLN A 40 4.63 19.12 -23.80
C GLN A 40 4.46 20.63 -23.66
N LYS A 41 4.97 21.22 -22.56
CA LYS A 41 4.98 22.67 -22.36
C LYS A 41 5.77 23.39 -23.47
N ARG A 42 6.95 22.89 -23.84
CA ARG A 42 7.74 23.44 -24.97
C ARG A 42 6.97 23.38 -26.28
N ILE A 43 6.35 22.23 -26.58
CA ILE A 43 5.51 22.05 -27.78
C ILE A 43 4.36 23.07 -27.79
N TYR A 44 3.69 23.25 -26.65
CA TYR A 44 2.62 24.23 -26.50
C TYR A 44 3.09 25.67 -26.70
N ASP A 45 4.18 26.07 -26.05
CA ASP A 45 4.76 27.40 -26.16
C ASP A 45 5.14 27.71 -27.63
N THR A 46 5.75 26.76 -28.33
CA THR A 46 6.05 26.87 -29.77
C THR A 46 4.78 26.94 -30.60
N TYR A 47 3.77 26.11 -30.34
CA TYR A 47 2.48 26.15 -31.04
C TYR A 47 1.81 27.53 -30.92
N ILE A 48 1.78 28.11 -29.72
CA ILE A 48 1.22 29.44 -29.47
C ILE A 48 2.01 30.51 -30.22
N GLN A 49 3.35 30.43 -30.29
CA GLN A 49 4.18 31.35 -31.07
C GLN A 49 3.90 31.26 -32.59
N ILE A 50 3.60 30.08 -33.12
CA ILE A 50 3.24 29.92 -34.53
C ILE A 50 1.82 30.46 -34.79
N ARG A 51 0.89 30.29 -33.83
CA ARG A 51 -0.53 30.66 -33.97
C ARG A 51 -0.82 32.15 -33.77
N TYR A 52 -0.21 32.80 -32.77
CA TYR A 52 -0.49 34.20 -32.42
C TYR A 52 -0.25 35.23 -33.55
N PRO A 53 0.76 35.10 -34.43
CA PRO A 53 1.02 36.06 -35.50
C PRO A 53 -0.12 36.21 -36.53
N GLN A 54 -1.07 35.27 -36.61
CA GLN A 54 -2.13 35.28 -37.63
C GLN A 54 -3.57 35.35 -37.08
N GLY A 55 -3.75 35.46 -35.76
CA GLY A 55 -5.08 35.36 -35.14
C GLY A 55 -5.71 33.97 -35.31
N GLN A 56 -6.99 33.82 -34.95
CA GLN A 56 -7.77 32.61 -35.26
C GLN A 56 -8.06 32.56 -36.78
N GLY A 57 -7.04 32.30 -37.59
CA GLY A 57 -7.22 32.02 -39.01
C GLY A 57 -8.10 30.78 -39.20
N ASN A 58 -8.99 30.81 -40.18
CA ASN A 58 -9.81 29.65 -40.50
C ASN A 58 -8.89 28.53 -41.02
N LEU A 59 -8.86 27.39 -40.32
CA LEU A 59 -8.11 26.20 -40.70
C LEU A 59 -8.62 25.57 -42.01
N GLU A 60 -9.76 26.02 -42.53
CA GLU A 60 -10.27 25.63 -43.85
C GLU A 60 -9.66 26.49 -44.99
N ASN A 61 -8.95 27.58 -44.66
CA ASN A 61 -8.26 28.39 -45.66
C ASN A 61 -6.94 27.71 -46.05
N GLU A 62 -6.87 27.25 -47.29
CA GLU A 62 -5.71 26.53 -47.84
C GLU A 62 -4.41 27.35 -47.79
N ASN A 63 -4.49 28.67 -48.00
CA ASN A 63 -3.32 29.55 -47.90
C ASN A 63 -2.80 29.58 -46.45
N TYR A 64 -3.70 29.68 -45.47
CA TYR A 64 -3.35 29.64 -44.04
C TYR A 64 -2.70 28.31 -43.67
N LEU A 65 -3.29 27.18 -44.08
CA LEU A 65 -2.73 25.84 -43.85
C LEU A 65 -1.35 25.67 -44.47
N SER A 66 -1.13 26.20 -45.68
CA SER A 66 0.16 26.12 -46.36
C SER A 66 1.25 26.90 -45.62
N ASP A 67 0.93 28.09 -45.12
CA ASP A 67 1.86 28.93 -44.35
C ASP A 67 2.13 28.34 -42.96
N TRP A 68 1.10 27.78 -42.32
CA TRP A 68 1.22 27.06 -41.06
C TRP A 68 2.19 25.87 -41.17
N ARG A 69 2.05 25.04 -42.22
CA ARG A 69 2.92 23.87 -42.46
C ARG A 69 4.38 24.28 -42.66
N LYS A 70 4.64 25.30 -43.48
CA LYS A 70 6.01 25.82 -43.69
C LYS A 70 6.68 26.25 -42.40
N ARG A 71 5.93 26.88 -41.48
CA ARG A 71 6.46 27.31 -40.18
C ARG A 71 6.75 26.12 -39.28
N ILE A 72 5.87 25.13 -39.22
CA ILE A 72 6.15 23.87 -38.49
C ILE A 72 7.43 23.22 -39.02
N ASP A 73 7.59 23.15 -40.35
CA ASP A 73 8.81 22.56 -40.95
C ASP A 73 10.07 23.34 -40.58
N GLN A 74 9.98 24.68 -40.49
CA GLN A 74 11.08 25.52 -40.04
C GLN A 74 11.43 25.27 -38.56
N PHE A 75 10.45 25.30 -37.65
CA PHE A 75 10.69 25.02 -36.23
C PHE A 75 11.18 23.60 -35.97
N LYS A 76 10.72 22.63 -36.78
CA LYS A 76 11.22 21.25 -36.73
C LYS A 76 12.69 21.16 -37.13
N ALA A 77 13.12 21.93 -38.14
CA ALA A 77 14.51 21.97 -38.59
C ALA A 77 15.44 22.67 -37.58
N GLU A 78 14.94 23.70 -36.88
CA GLU A 78 15.72 24.51 -35.94
C GLU A 78 15.78 23.90 -34.53
N ASP A 79 14.64 23.51 -33.95
CA ASP A 79 14.54 23.08 -32.55
C ASP A 79 14.35 21.57 -32.36
N GLY A 80 14.17 20.82 -33.46
CA GLY A 80 13.87 19.38 -33.43
C GLY A 80 12.49 19.05 -32.83
N ILE A 81 11.63 20.06 -32.64
CA ILE A 81 10.29 19.90 -32.08
C ILE A 81 9.35 19.44 -33.19
N VAL A 82 8.66 18.33 -32.95
CA VAL A 82 7.68 17.78 -33.88
C VAL A 82 6.28 18.16 -33.41
N ILE A 83 5.55 18.93 -34.21
CA ILE A 83 4.14 19.28 -34.00
C ILE A 83 3.32 18.50 -35.02
N ASP A 84 2.79 17.35 -34.60
CA ASP A 84 2.15 16.38 -35.50
C ASP A 84 0.69 16.71 -35.85
N SER A 85 0.09 17.72 -35.20
CA SER A 85 -1.34 18.02 -35.37
C SER A 85 -1.62 19.51 -35.48
N VAL A 86 -2.66 19.84 -36.26
CA VAL A 86 -3.25 21.18 -36.32
C VAL A 86 -4.02 21.49 -35.03
N THR A 87 -4.47 20.45 -34.33
CA THR A 87 -5.14 20.56 -33.04
C THR A 87 -4.20 21.14 -32.00
N GLN A 88 -4.73 22.02 -31.17
CA GLN A 88 -3.98 22.64 -30.09
C GLN A 88 -3.51 21.57 -29.10
N PRO A 89 -2.19 21.47 -28.84
CA PRO A 89 -1.67 20.57 -27.81
C PRO A 89 -2.19 21.00 -26.43
N GLU A 90 -2.23 20.07 -25.49
CA GLU A 90 -2.64 20.37 -24.12
C GLU A 90 -1.61 21.33 -23.46
N GLU A 91 -2.10 22.36 -22.79
CA GLU A 91 -1.26 23.26 -22.02
C GLU A 91 -0.81 22.57 -20.73
N LYS A 92 0.51 22.49 -20.52
CA LYS A 92 1.10 22.07 -19.24
C LYS A 92 1.73 23.26 -18.57
N THR A 93 1.16 23.66 -17.44
CA THR A 93 1.65 24.76 -16.62
C THR A 93 2.82 24.31 -15.74
N GLN A 94 3.55 25.28 -15.16
CA GLN A 94 4.56 24.97 -14.15
C GLN A 94 3.93 24.31 -12.90
N MET A 95 2.67 24.63 -12.61
CA MET A 95 1.94 24.01 -11.51
C MET A 95 1.69 22.53 -11.78
N ASP A 96 1.38 22.15 -13.02
CA ASP A 96 1.19 20.74 -13.39
C ASP A 96 2.48 19.93 -13.23
N ILE A 97 3.62 20.51 -13.65
CA ILE A 97 4.95 19.91 -13.46
C ILE A 97 5.26 19.74 -11.96
N ASN A 98 5.03 20.79 -11.16
CA ASN A 98 5.28 20.73 -9.72
C ASN A 98 4.36 19.71 -9.02
N THR A 99 3.12 19.58 -9.49
CA THR A 99 2.16 18.59 -8.99
C THR A 99 2.69 17.17 -9.18
N GLN A 100 3.33 16.87 -10.31
CA GLN A 100 3.94 15.56 -10.54
C GLN A 100 5.04 15.24 -9.51
N PHE A 101 5.88 16.20 -9.15
CA PHE A 101 6.90 16.00 -8.11
C PHE A 101 6.30 15.83 -6.71
N VAL A 102 5.24 16.58 -6.38
CA VAL A 102 4.52 16.41 -5.10
C VAL A 102 3.89 15.03 -5.02
N MET A 103 3.20 14.59 -6.09
CA MET A 103 2.60 13.27 -6.16
C MET A 103 3.66 12.17 -6.06
N ALA A 104 4.78 12.30 -6.78
CA ALA A 104 5.91 11.38 -6.68
C ALA A 104 6.47 11.31 -5.25
N GLY A 105 6.58 12.45 -4.55
CA GLY A 105 7.04 12.48 -3.17
C GLY A 105 6.10 11.72 -2.21
N ILE A 106 4.80 11.96 -2.32
CA ILE A 106 3.79 11.30 -1.46
C ILE A 106 3.72 9.79 -1.76
N THR A 107 3.57 9.41 -3.04
CA THR A 107 3.46 7.99 -3.40
C THR A 107 4.75 7.24 -3.19
N GLY A 108 5.90 7.89 -3.39
CA GLY A 108 7.21 7.37 -3.03
C GLY A 108 7.31 7.04 -1.55
N LEU A 109 6.99 8.00 -0.67
CA LEU A 109 7.04 7.80 0.78
C LEU A 109 6.16 6.61 1.22
N LEU A 110 4.92 6.55 0.74
CA LEU A 110 4.00 5.45 1.06
C LEU A 110 4.47 4.12 0.46
N GLY A 111 4.98 4.13 -0.77
CA GLY A 111 5.51 2.95 -1.46
C GLY A 111 6.72 2.35 -0.75
N PHE A 112 7.67 3.19 -0.33
CA PHE A 112 8.83 2.77 0.45
C PHE A 112 8.44 2.26 1.84
N ALA A 113 7.48 2.90 2.52
CA ALA A 113 6.97 2.41 3.79
C ALA A 113 6.32 1.02 3.65
N ALA A 114 5.49 0.82 2.62
CA ALA A 114 4.89 -0.47 2.32
C ALA A 114 5.94 -1.54 1.95
N ALA A 115 6.96 -1.18 1.17
CA ALA A 115 8.08 -2.07 0.84
C ALA A 115 8.89 -2.47 2.08
N ALA A 116 9.23 -1.51 2.93
CA ALA A 116 9.93 -1.75 4.19
C ALA A 116 9.10 -2.66 5.11
N TYR A 117 7.78 -2.43 5.18
CA TYR A 117 6.88 -3.31 5.92
C TYR A 117 6.86 -4.73 5.34
N PHE A 118 6.69 -4.89 4.03
CA PHE A 118 6.74 -6.19 3.32
C PHE A 118 8.04 -6.97 3.59
N ILE A 119 9.18 -6.28 3.64
CA ILE A 119 10.49 -6.88 3.94
C ILE A 119 10.56 -7.27 5.42
N SER A 120 10.18 -6.37 6.34
CA SER A 120 10.32 -6.59 7.78
C SER A 120 9.48 -7.76 8.31
N ILE A 121 8.28 -7.95 7.76
CA ILE A 121 7.40 -9.08 8.09
C ILE A 121 7.84 -10.40 7.44
N GLY A 122 8.83 -10.38 6.54
CA GLY A 122 9.39 -11.57 5.92
C GLY A 122 9.96 -12.53 6.96
N GLY A 123 9.47 -13.77 6.97
CA GLY A 123 9.88 -14.80 7.94
C GLY A 123 9.38 -14.54 9.36
N ALA A 124 8.39 -13.67 9.56
CA ALA A 124 7.69 -13.59 10.84
C ALA A 124 6.93 -14.89 11.10
N TYR A 125 7.00 -15.37 12.34
CA TYR A 125 6.31 -16.56 12.81
C TYR A 125 5.97 -16.40 14.30
N VAL A 126 4.99 -17.19 14.74
CA VAL A 126 4.71 -17.46 16.14
C VAL A 126 4.75 -18.97 16.32
N LYS A 127 5.56 -19.42 17.27
CA LYS A 127 5.71 -20.82 17.63
C LYS A 127 5.25 -20.99 19.07
N ALA A 128 4.51 -22.05 19.35
CA ALA A 128 4.16 -22.43 20.71
C ALA A 128 4.61 -23.86 20.97
N ASP A 129 5.11 -24.09 22.18
CA ASP A 129 5.40 -25.41 22.70
C ASP A 129 4.67 -25.58 24.04
N LYS A 130 4.11 -26.77 24.26
CA LYS A 130 3.35 -27.09 25.47
C LYS A 130 4.16 -26.85 26.74
N GLU A 131 5.47 -27.14 26.72
CA GLU A 131 6.31 -27.05 27.91
C GLU A 131 7.04 -25.71 28.03
N THR A 132 7.54 -25.17 26.92
CA THR A 132 8.47 -24.02 26.99
C THR A 132 7.79 -22.65 26.85
N GLY A 133 6.60 -22.58 26.27
CA GLY A 133 5.91 -21.30 26.03
C GLY A 133 5.90 -20.86 24.56
N LEU A 134 5.89 -19.54 24.35
CA LEU A 134 5.82 -18.92 23.03
C LEU A 134 7.21 -18.47 22.55
N THR A 135 7.49 -18.67 21.27
CA THR A 135 8.67 -18.11 20.58
C THR A 135 8.19 -17.32 19.37
N THR A 136 8.77 -16.15 19.14
CA THR A 136 8.50 -15.36 17.95
C THR A 136 9.81 -14.93 17.32
N LYS A 137 9.78 -14.45 16.06
CA LYS A 137 10.96 -13.85 15.42
C LYS A 137 11.60 -12.72 16.27
N LYS A 138 10.79 -11.98 17.03
CA LYS A 138 11.24 -10.83 17.84
C LYS A 138 11.68 -11.22 19.26
N PHE A 139 11.11 -12.30 19.80
CA PHE A 139 11.30 -12.72 21.18
C PHE A 139 11.65 -14.21 21.19
N GLU A 140 12.86 -14.54 21.63
CA GLU A 140 13.41 -15.91 21.53
C GLU A 140 12.62 -16.94 22.36
N SER A 141 12.15 -16.59 23.55
CA SER A 141 11.30 -17.45 24.36
C SER A 141 10.53 -16.64 25.40
N ILE A 142 9.23 -16.94 25.54
CA ILE A 142 8.29 -16.33 26.48
C ILE A 142 7.65 -17.49 27.23
N ALA A 143 8.07 -17.71 28.47
CA ALA A 143 7.53 -18.76 29.31
C ALA A 143 6.06 -18.48 29.67
N TRP A 144 5.26 -19.53 29.90
CA TRP A 144 3.83 -19.39 30.17
C TRP A 144 3.53 -18.54 31.40
N ASP A 145 4.36 -18.65 32.45
CA ASP A 145 4.28 -17.89 33.70
C ASP A 145 4.59 -16.40 33.55
N SER A 146 5.29 -16.02 32.48
CA SER A 146 5.60 -14.63 32.15
C SER A 146 4.44 -13.91 31.44
N ILE A 147 3.38 -14.63 31.06
CA ILE A 147 2.19 -14.04 30.46
C ILE A 147 1.35 -13.39 31.56
N THR A 148 1.07 -12.09 31.39
CA THR A 148 0.41 -11.26 32.40
C THR A 148 -1.06 -11.00 32.11
N SER A 149 -1.45 -10.98 30.83
CA SER A 149 -2.84 -10.83 30.40
C SER A 149 -3.02 -11.30 28.95
N VAL A 150 -4.24 -11.69 28.60
CA VAL A 150 -4.63 -12.02 27.23
C VAL A 150 -5.92 -11.26 26.90
N ASP A 151 -5.86 -10.36 25.91
CA ASP A 151 -7.04 -9.66 25.39
C ASP A 151 -7.61 -10.46 24.21
N ILE A 152 -8.83 -10.98 24.42
CA ILE A 152 -9.59 -11.80 23.45
C ILE A 152 -10.79 -11.06 22.86
N SER A 153 -10.93 -9.75 23.12
CA SER A 153 -12.11 -8.96 22.71
C SER A 153 -12.41 -8.99 21.20
N ARG A 154 -11.42 -9.36 20.39
CA ARG A 154 -11.51 -9.44 18.92
C ARG A 154 -11.32 -10.85 18.37
N TRP A 155 -11.27 -11.87 19.23
CA TRP A 155 -11.04 -13.24 18.79
C TRP A 155 -12.24 -13.78 18.02
N GLU A 156 -13.43 -13.77 18.61
CA GLU A 156 -14.65 -14.29 17.97
C GLU A 156 -14.99 -13.57 16.65
N SER A 157 -14.81 -12.25 16.61
CA SER A 157 -15.20 -11.45 15.44
C SER A 157 -14.13 -11.34 14.35
N LYS A 158 -12.85 -11.45 14.70
CA LYS A 158 -11.73 -11.15 13.77
C LYS A 158 -10.56 -12.12 13.86
N GLY A 159 -10.59 -13.11 14.74
CA GLY A 159 -9.50 -14.05 14.97
C GLY A 159 -8.25 -13.40 15.55
N ILE A 160 -8.41 -12.33 16.35
CA ILE A 160 -7.29 -11.57 16.93
C ILE A 160 -7.28 -11.69 18.45
N ALA A 161 -6.19 -12.22 19.01
CA ALA A 161 -5.90 -12.25 20.44
C ALA A 161 -4.54 -11.59 20.71
N VAL A 162 -4.45 -10.86 21.81
CA VAL A 162 -3.27 -10.07 22.17
C VAL A 162 -2.72 -10.56 23.50
N VAL A 163 -1.57 -11.21 23.46
CA VAL A 163 -0.89 -11.80 24.63
C VAL A 163 0.15 -10.81 25.15
N HIS A 164 -0.05 -10.33 26.38
CA HIS A 164 0.89 -9.45 27.06
C HIS A 164 1.81 -10.26 27.96
N PHE A 165 3.12 -10.00 27.89
CA PHE A 165 4.11 -10.71 28.70
C PHE A 165 5.11 -9.75 29.34
N ASP A 166 5.69 -10.22 30.44
CA ASP A 166 6.71 -9.51 31.21
C ASP A 166 7.77 -10.51 31.66
N THR A 167 8.91 -10.55 30.95
CA THR A 167 10.08 -11.35 31.31
C THR A 167 11.13 -10.47 31.98
N PRO A 168 12.10 -11.04 32.72
CA PRO A 168 13.20 -10.26 33.32
C PRO A 168 14.01 -9.44 32.30
N THR A 169 14.03 -9.86 31.03
CA THR A 169 14.80 -9.24 29.95
C THR A 169 13.97 -8.37 29.01
N SER A 170 12.66 -8.58 28.95
CA SER A 170 11.79 -7.89 27.99
C SER A 170 10.33 -7.87 28.41
N LYS A 171 9.67 -6.74 28.17
CA LYS A 171 8.21 -6.62 28.25
C LYS A 171 7.66 -6.36 26.87
N GLY A 172 6.52 -6.95 26.54
CA GLY A 172 5.97 -6.80 25.19
C GLY A 172 4.63 -7.45 24.97
N VAL A 173 4.32 -7.57 23.69
CA VAL A 173 3.04 -8.10 23.21
C VAL A 173 3.30 -9.03 22.05
N VAL A 174 2.63 -10.18 22.06
CA VAL A 174 2.50 -11.09 20.92
C VAL A 174 1.06 -11.05 20.45
N THR A 175 0.85 -10.72 19.18
CA THR A 175 -0.48 -10.72 18.56
C THR A 175 -0.67 -12.01 17.79
N LEU A 176 -1.66 -12.80 18.19
CA LEU A 176 -2.19 -13.94 17.45
C LEU A 176 -3.28 -13.39 16.52
N ASP A 177 -3.13 -13.58 15.22
CA ASP A 177 -4.01 -13.01 14.19
C ASP A 177 -4.14 -14.04 13.07
N ASP A 178 -5.31 -14.69 12.99
CA ASP A 178 -5.58 -15.81 12.08
C ASP A 178 -5.72 -15.39 10.60
N TRP A 179 -5.76 -14.07 10.36
CA TRP A 179 -5.74 -13.49 9.03
C TRP A 179 -4.32 -13.17 8.57
N LYS A 180 -3.46 -12.76 9.49
CA LYS A 180 -2.04 -12.47 9.25
C LYS A 180 -1.18 -13.74 9.19
N PHE A 181 -1.42 -14.69 10.08
CA PHE A 181 -0.71 -15.95 10.17
C PHE A 181 -1.57 -17.10 9.64
N ASP A 182 -0.97 -18.30 9.51
CA ASP A 182 -1.73 -19.49 9.12
C ASP A 182 -2.76 -19.84 10.19
N ARG A 183 -4.03 -20.00 9.75
CA ARG A 183 -5.20 -19.98 10.62
C ARG A 183 -5.24 -21.16 11.58
N GLU A 184 -5.06 -22.36 11.07
CA GLU A 184 -5.16 -23.60 11.86
C GLU A 184 -4.15 -23.60 13.01
N GLU A 185 -2.90 -23.27 12.69
CA GLU A 185 -1.81 -23.17 13.66
C GLU A 185 -2.01 -22.02 14.64
N THR A 186 -2.57 -20.88 14.19
CA THR A 186 -2.86 -19.75 15.08
C THR A 186 -3.94 -20.09 16.10
N VAL A 187 -5.00 -20.81 15.67
CA VAL A 187 -6.04 -21.30 16.56
C VAL A 187 -5.48 -22.32 17.55
N GLU A 188 -4.63 -23.25 17.09
CA GLU A 188 -3.98 -24.21 17.99
C GLU A 188 -3.06 -23.53 19.01
N ILE A 189 -2.32 -22.49 18.61
CA ILE A 189 -1.52 -21.67 19.52
C ILE A 189 -2.41 -20.94 20.54
N TYR A 190 -3.55 -20.41 20.12
CA TYR A 190 -4.52 -19.79 21.01
C TYR A 190 -5.03 -20.77 22.08
N GLU A 191 -5.40 -21.99 21.69
CA GLU A 191 -5.82 -23.04 22.63
C GLU A 191 -4.71 -23.40 23.62
N LEU A 192 -3.45 -23.43 23.17
CA LEU A 192 -2.30 -23.63 24.07
C LEU A 192 -2.15 -22.48 25.07
N VAL A 193 -2.34 -21.23 24.65
CA VAL A 193 -2.34 -20.07 25.56
C VAL A 193 -3.47 -20.20 26.58
N LYS A 194 -4.67 -20.57 26.14
CA LYS A 194 -5.83 -20.79 27.02
C LYS A 194 -5.53 -21.84 28.09
N GLN A 195 -5.05 -23.00 27.68
CA GLN A 195 -4.76 -24.14 28.57
C GLN A 195 -3.64 -23.88 29.58
N ASN A 196 -2.63 -23.07 29.24
CA ASN A 196 -1.45 -22.90 30.08
C ASN A 196 -1.48 -21.65 30.98
N THR A 197 -2.41 -20.72 30.76
CA THR A 197 -2.43 -19.45 31.51
C THR A 197 -3.61 -19.30 32.46
N ASN A 198 -4.73 -19.98 32.23
CA ASN A 198 -6.00 -19.75 32.95
C ASN A 198 -6.46 -18.27 32.93
N LEU A 199 -5.92 -17.44 32.02
CA LEU A 199 -6.22 -16.02 31.88
C LEU A 199 -7.39 -15.75 30.92
N ILE A 200 -7.84 -16.78 30.23
CA ILE A 200 -8.96 -16.74 29.29
C ILE A 200 -10.12 -17.50 29.93
N PRO A 201 -11.27 -16.86 30.17
CA PRO A 201 -12.42 -17.52 30.77
C PRO A 201 -12.94 -18.65 29.88
N ASP A 202 -13.38 -19.74 30.51
CA ASP A 202 -14.16 -20.78 29.84
C ASP A 202 -15.58 -20.26 29.63
N ASN A 203 -15.84 -19.68 28.45
CA ASN A 203 -17.21 -19.50 28.00
C ASN A 203 -17.76 -20.87 27.59
N GLU A 204 -18.22 -21.66 28.56
CA GLU A 204 -19.18 -22.73 28.28
C GLU A 204 -20.47 -22.09 27.78
N SER A 205 -20.82 -22.37 26.51
CA SER A 205 -22.15 -22.24 25.91
C SER A 205 -22.94 -20.97 26.27
N GLY A 206 -22.89 -19.96 25.39
CA GLY A 206 -24.04 -19.08 25.20
C GLY A 206 -25.17 -19.85 24.51
N ASP A 207 -25.79 -20.78 25.23
CA ASP A 207 -27.19 -21.19 25.02
C ASP A 207 -28.04 -20.22 25.86
N ASP A 208 -28.00 -18.94 25.50
CA ASP A 208 -29.12 -18.04 25.79
C ASP A 208 -29.95 -18.04 24.52
N ASP A 209 -30.68 -19.14 24.31
CA ASP A 209 -31.87 -19.17 23.48
C ASP A 209 -32.75 -18.02 23.98
N GLU A 210 -32.70 -16.88 23.30
CA GLU A 210 -33.69 -15.82 23.42
C GLU A 210 -35.04 -16.45 23.05
N GLU A 211 -35.73 -16.90 24.10
CA GLU A 211 -37.15 -17.19 24.16
C GLU A 211 -37.85 -15.92 23.65
N MET A 212 -38.08 -15.89 22.32
CA MET A 212 -38.94 -14.93 21.65
C MET A 212 -40.35 -15.17 22.16
N ASP A 213 -40.67 -14.53 23.28
CA ASP A 213 -42.03 -14.41 23.78
C ASP A 213 -42.91 -13.89 22.64
N GLU A 214 -43.81 -14.76 22.21
CA GLU A 214 -45.00 -14.42 21.44
C GLU A 214 -45.72 -13.27 22.12
N ILE A 215 -45.73 -12.10 21.49
CA ILE A 215 -46.76 -11.10 21.76
C ILE A 215 -47.69 -11.07 20.54
N ALA A 216 -48.86 -11.64 20.81
CA ALA A 216 -50.08 -11.71 20.00
C ALA A 216 -50.66 -10.35 19.60
#